data_AF-A0A318KR53-F1
#
_entry.id   AF-A0A318KR53-F1
#
_cell.length_a   1.000
_cell.length_b   1.000
_cell.length_c   1.000
_cell.angle_alpha   90.00
_cell.angle_beta   90.00
_cell.angle_gamma   90.00
#
_symmetry.space_group_name_H-M   'P 1'
#
loop_
_entity.id
_entity.type
_entity.pdbx_description
1 polymer ?
#
loop_
_entity_poly.entity_id
_entity_poly.type
_entity_poly.pdbx_seq_one_letter_code
_entity_poly.pdbx_strand_id
1 'polypeptide(L)'
;MPKGIIYKIPVDKTVFMSIVKECGSSIIKLGECEKIDCTERTIRRSLNEGKMTPCFLDQIAKHLDVDSRLLSGELHGKAALYNDDFLRMMYLAQLKAERYPYYRKRKVDLSQQSIEKLLEQILSVFDISFSQFEDMDFESQYLLQHDLFDALVPVIRKHFFVDAYGQKDLPHLEKIICDLENFRDDYYQRLHAEEVLRIKFLEHPPCGKTKADVLRMSAEDLIALDMDNDYSK
;
A
#
# COMPACT_ATOMS: atom_id res chain seq x y z
N MET A 1 -5.62 -35.40 -21.34
CA MET A 1 -5.03 -34.86 -20.09
C MET A 1 -6.17 -34.31 -19.23
N PRO A 2 -6.26 -34.65 -17.93
CA PRO A 2 -7.20 -33.99 -17.04
C PRO A 2 -6.83 -32.50 -17.01
N LYS A 3 -7.75 -31.62 -17.38
CA LYS A 3 -7.56 -30.17 -17.20
C LYS A 3 -7.44 -29.95 -15.69
N GLY A 4 -6.26 -29.55 -15.23
CA GLY A 4 -6.05 -29.20 -13.82
C GLY A 4 -7.15 -28.24 -13.34
N ILE A 5 -7.53 -28.35 -12.07
CA ILE A 5 -8.54 -27.46 -11.48
C ILE A 5 -8.00 -26.03 -11.61
N ILE A 6 -8.63 -25.24 -12.47
CA ILE A 6 -8.28 -23.84 -12.67
C ILE A 6 -8.74 -23.09 -11.43
N TYR A 7 -7.81 -22.45 -10.73
CA TYR A 7 -8.12 -21.59 -9.58
C TYR A 7 -9.05 -20.45 -10.00
N LYS A 8 -10.13 -20.26 -9.24
CA LYS A 8 -11.15 -19.23 -9.48
C LYS A 8 -11.52 -18.56 -8.16
N ILE A 9 -11.83 -17.27 -8.24
CA ILE A 9 -12.30 -16.44 -7.14
C ILE A 9 -13.79 -16.11 -7.30
N PRO A 10 -14.52 -15.84 -6.21
CA PRO A 10 -15.91 -15.40 -6.27
C PRO A 10 -16.08 -14.09 -7.04
N VAL A 11 -17.16 -14.00 -7.83
CA VAL A 11 -17.58 -12.76 -8.52
C VAL A 11 -19.10 -12.63 -8.42
N ASP A 12 -19.56 -11.49 -7.93
CA ASP A 12 -20.98 -11.14 -7.94
C ASP A 12 -21.39 -10.59 -9.31
N LYS A 13 -22.28 -11.31 -10.00
CA LYS A 13 -22.73 -10.95 -11.34
C LYS A 13 -23.44 -9.61 -11.40
N THR A 14 -24.26 -9.31 -10.41
CA THR A 14 -25.04 -8.07 -10.33
C THR A 14 -24.14 -6.86 -10.16
N VAL A 15 -23.19 -6.93 -9.22
CA VAL A 15 -22.18 -5.89 -9.00
C VAL A 15 -21.31 -5.71 -10.23
N PHE A 16 -20.76 -6.82 -10.76
CA PHE A 16 -19.89 -6.77 -11.94
C PHE A 16 -20.55 -6.04 -13.10
N MET A 17 -21.80 -6.39 -13.41
CA MET A 17 -22.56 -5.74 -14.50
C MET A 17 -22.85 -4.27 -14.22
N SER A 18 -23.12 -3.91 -12.97
CA SER A 18 -23.33 -2.51 -12.57
C SER A 18 -22.08 -1.67 -12.82
N ILE A 19 -20.91 -2.14 -12.36
CA ILE A 19 -19.63 -1.45 -12.52
C ILE A 19 -19.23 -1.36 -14.00
N VAL A 20 -19.36 -2.44 -14.77
CA VAL A 20 -19.08 -2.42 -16.23
C VAL A 20 -19.91 -1.37 -16.95
N LYS A 21 -21.19 -1.22 -16.56
CA LYS A 21 -22.09 -0.21 -17.11
C LYS A 21 -21.70 1.21 -16.68
N GLU A 22 -21.33 1.40 -15.42
CA GLU A 22 -20.82 2.68 -14.90
C GLU A 22 -19.59 3.15 -15.68
N CYS A 23 -18.69 2.22 -16.03
CA CYS A 23 -17.53 2.47 -16.90
C CYS A 23 -17.87 2.63 -18.40
N GLY A 24 -19.15 2.68 -18.79
CA GLY A 24 -19.56 2.86 -20.20
C GLY A 24 -19.29 1.66 -21.12
N SER A 25 -19.03 0.48 -20.56
CA SER A 25 -18.68 -0.73 -21.28
C SER A 25 -19.81 -1.78 -21.27
N SER A 26 -19.55 -2.94 -21.86
CA SER A 26 -20.46 -4.09 -21.89
C SER A 26 -19.67 -5.39 -22.03
N ILE A 27 -20.29 -6.55 -21.70
CA ILE A 27 -19.61 -7.85 -21.89
C ILE A 27 -19.19 -8.04 -23.35
N ILE A 28 -19.99 -7.58 -24.32
CA ILE A 28 -19.67 -7.67 -25.75
C ILE A 28 -18.36 -6.91 -26.03
N LYS A 29 -18.30 -5.62 -25.64
CA LYS A 29 -17.09 -4.79 -25.80
C LYS A 29 -15.87 -5.40 -25.11
N LEU A 30 -16.06 -5.97 -23.92
CA LEU A 30 -14.98 -6.63 -23.17
C LEU A 30 -14.48 -7.88 -23.90
N GLY A 31 -15.38 -8.66 -24.49
CA GLY A 31 -15.04 -9.88 -25.23
C GLY A 31 -14.40 -9.64 -26.59
N GLU A 32 -14.53 -8.43 -27.15
CA GLU A 32 -13.89 -7.97 -28.39
C GLU A 32 -12.54 -7.28 -28.13
N CYS A 33 -12.19 -7.02 -26.87
CA CYS A 33 -10.99 -6.29 -26.51
C CYS A 33 -9.75 -7.19 -26.61
N GLU A 34 -8.80 -6.84 -27.49
CA GLU A 34 -7.56 -7.59 -27.70
C GLU A 34 -6.66 -7.67 -26.44
N LYS A 35 -6.85 -6.75 -25.48
CA LYS A 35 -6.08 -6.73 -24.22
C LYS A 35 -6.62 -7.71 -23.17
N ILE A 36 -7.73 -8.39 -23.47
CA ILE A 36 -8.43 -9.29 -22.56
C ILE A 36 -8.46 -10.67 -23.21
N ASP A 37 -7.82 -11.65 -22.58
CA ASP A 37 -7.69 -13.00 -23.16
C ASP A 37 -9.00 -13.80 -23.12
N CYS A 38 -10.01 -13.31 -22.40
CA CYS A 38 -11.29 -13.97 -22.25
C CYS A 38 -12.36 -13.41 -23.21
N THR A 39 -12.99 -14.33 -23.95
CA THR A 39 -14.09 -14.01 -24.85
C THR A 39 -15.38 -13.67 -24.09
N GLU A 40 -16.31 -13.00 -24.77
CA GLU A 40 -17.66 -12.71 -24.24
C GLU A 40 -18.31 -13.97 -23.63
N ARG A 41 -18.21 -15.10 -24.35
CA ARG A 41 -18.76 -16.39 -23.91
C ARG A 41 -18.15 -16.85 -22.59
N THR A 42 -16.83 -16.71 -22.44
CA THR A 42 -16.12 -17.07 -21.20
C THR A 42 -16.54 -16.18 -20.04
N ILE A 43 -16.63 -14.86 -20.26
CA ILE A 43 -17.07 -13.90 -19.25
C ILE A 43 -18.49 -14.26 -18.76
N ARG A 44 -19.45 -14.43 -19.68
CA ARG A 44 -20.83 -14.80 -19.32
C ARG A 44 -20.90 -16.09 -18.51
N ARG A 45 -20.12 -17.10 -18.92
CA ARG A 45 -20.05 -18.38 -18.21
C ARG A 45 -19.52 -18.19 -16.78
N SER A 46 -18.42 -17.46 -16.60
CA SER A 46 -17.85 -17.17 -15.29
C SER A 46 -18.83 -16.42 -14.38
N LEU A 47 -19.53 -15.43 -14.91
CA LEU A 47 -20.54 -14.68 -14.15
C LEU A 47 -21.73 -15.55 -13.75
N ASN A 48 -22.17 -16.48 -14.61
CA ASN A 48 -23.24 -17.43 -14.27
C ASN A 48 -22.79 -18.47 -13.25
N GLU A 49 -21.51 -18.87 -13.27
CA GLU A 49 -20.90 -19.75 -12.26
C GLU A 49 -20.62 -19.01 -10.93
N GLY A 50 -20.74 -17.68 -10.90
CA GLY A 50 -20.38 -16.84 -9.75
C GLY A 50 -18.88 -16.84 -9.42
N LYS A 51 -18.03 -17.29 -10.37
CA LYS A 51 -16.58 -17.45 -10.17
C LYS A 51 -15.79 -17.16 -11.45
N MET A 52 -14.70 -16.43 -11.31
CA MET A 52 -13.82 -16.04 -12.43
C MET A 52 -12.36 -16.34 -12.11
N THR A 53 -11.57 -16.64 -13.13
CA THR A 53 -10.11 -16.75 -12.99
C THR A 53 -9.52 -15.36 -12.64
N PRO A 54 -8.63 -15.23 -11.64
CA PRO A 54 -8.08 -13.94 -11.24
C PRO A 54 -7.44 -13.15 -12.38
N CYS A 55 -6.72 -13.82 -13.28
CA CYS A 55 -6.08 -13.19 -14.44
C CYS A 55 -7.11 -12.45 -15.34
N PHE A 56 -8.23 -13.11 -15.67
CA PHE A 56 -9.28 -12.49 -16.49
C PHE A 56 -9.93 -11.31 -15.78
N LEU A 57 -10.18 -11.44 -14.48
CA LEU A 57 -10.76 -10.35 -13.71
C LEU A 57 -9.82 -9.14 -13.64
N ASP A 58 -8.51 -9.37 -13.48
CA ASP A 58 -7.50 -8.33 -13.45
C ASP A 58 -7.34 -7.63 -14.81
N GLN A 59 -7.35 -8.38 -15.92
CA GLN A 59 -7.32 -7.82 -17.28
C GLN A 59 -8.55 -6.93 -17.56
N ILE A 60 -9.74 -7.38 -17.19
CA ILE A 60 -10.98 -6.60 -17.33
C ILE A 60 -10.91 -5.35 -16.45
N ALA A 61 -10.53 -5.50 -15.18
CA ALA A 61 -10.39 -4.41 -14.23
C ALA A 61 -9.41 -3.33 -14.73
N LYS A 62 -8.25 -3.75 -15.26
CA LYS A 62 -7.25 -2.87 -15.86
C LYS A 62 -7.76 -2.16 -17.10
N HIS A 63 -8.52 -2.85 -17.96
CA HIS A 63 -9.09 -2.23 -19.15
C HIS A 63 -10.15 -1.17 -18.82
N LEU A 64 -10.94 -1.41 -17.77
CA LEU A 64 -11.98 -0.48 -17.30
C LEU A 64 -11.45 0.61 -16.35
N ASP A 65 -10.17 0.56 -16.00
CA ASP A 65 -9.53 1.36 -14.94
C ASP A 65 -10.31 1.34 -13.62
N VAL A 66 -10.60 0.14 -13.11
CA VAL A 66 -11.29 -0.05 -11.83
C VAL A 66 -10.58 -1.08 -10.96
N ASP A 67 -10.64 -0.94 -9.63
CA ASP A 67 -10.11 -1.92 -8.67
C ASP A 67 -10.82 -3.27 -8.85
N SER A 68 -10.04 -4.35 -9.04
CA SER A 68 -10.59 -5.70 -9.26
C SER A 68 -11.48 -6.18 -8.12
N ARG A 69 -11.28 -5.68 -6.89
CA ARG A 69 -12.08 -6.03 -5.71
C ARG A 69 -13.42 -5.29 -5.68
N LEU A 70 -13.48 -4.12 -6.29
CA LEU A 70 -14.73 -3.42 -6.52
C LEU A 70 -15.53 -4.18 -7.60
N LEU A 71 -14.87 -4.48 -8.73
CA LEU A 71 -15.46 -5.17 -9.87
C LEU A 71 -15.98 -6.57 -9.52
N SER A 72 -15.27 -7.30 -8.66
CA SER A 72 -15.68 -8.64 -8.21
C SER A 72 -16.89 -8.64 -7.28
N GLY A 73 -17.18 -7.50 -6.64
CA GLY A 73 -18.10 -7.43 -5.50
C GLY A 73 -17.49 -7.79 -4.15
N GLU A 74 -16.19 -8.06 -4.05
CA GLU A 74 -15.52 -8.32 -2.76
C GLU A 74 -15.73 -7.15 -1.79
N LEU A 75 -15.54 -5.91 -2.26
CA LEU A 75 -15.77 -4.73 -1.41
C LEU A 75 -17.24 -4.61 -1.00
N HIS A 76 -18.19 -4.95 -1.86
CA HIS A 76 -19.61 -4.96 -1.52
C HIS A 76 -19.91 -5.99 -0.43
N GLY A 77 -19.26 -7.15 -0.46
CA GLY A 77 -19.38 -8.18 0.58
C GLY A 77 -18.93 -7.68 1.97
N LYS A 78 -17.97 -6.76 2.04
CA LYS A 78 -17.52 -6.17 3.32
C LYS A 78 -18.59 -5.30 3.99
N ALA A 79 -19.63 -4.89 3.27
CA ALA A 79 -20.77 -4.18 3.84
C ALA A 79 -21.49 -5.00 4.92
N ALA A 80 -21.40 -6.34 4.87
CA ALA A 80 -21.96 -7.24 5.87
C ALA A 80 -21.25 -7.17 7.25
N LEU A 81 -20.09 -6.52 7.33
CA LEU A 81 -19.37 -6.31 8.60
C LEU A 81 -19.98 -5.19 9.45
N TYR A 82 -20.83 -4.34 8.86
CA TYR A 82 -21.51 -3.25 9.57
C TYR A 82 -22.87 -3.71 10.05
N ASN A 83 -23.05 -3.77 11.38
CA ASN A 83 -24.33 -4.07 12.00
C ASN A 83 -25.34 -2.92 11.91
N ASP A 84 -24.85 -1.69 11.71
CA ASP A 84 -25.67 -0.49 11.58
C ASP A 84 -26.05 -0.24 10.11
N ASP A 85 -27.35 -0.09 9.86
CA ASP A 85 -27.91 0.08 8.51
C ASP A 85 -27.48 1.38 7.83
N PHE A 86 -27.33 2.45 8.61
CA PHE A 86 -26.89 3.74 8.10
C PHE A 86 -25.42 3.68 7.66
N LEU A 87 -24.54 3.10 8.49
CA LEU A 87 -23.13 2.89 8.16
C LEU A 87 -22.97 1.98 6.93
N ARG A 88 -23.77 0.92 6.86
CA ARG A 88 -23.79 -0.01 5.71
C ARG A 88 -24.20 0.71 4.42
N MET A 89 -25.25 1.53 4.48
CA MET A 89 -25.70 2.34 3.34
C MET A 89 -24.63 3.36 2.92
N MET A 90 -24.04 4.07 3.89
CA MET A 90 -22.97 5.04 3.62
C MET A 90 -21.75 4.39 2.98
N TYR A 91 -21.35 3.21 3.45
CA TYR A 91 -20.24 2.45 2.88
C TYR A 91 -20.51 2.09 1.41
N LEU A 92 -21.67 1.48 1.13
CA LEU A 92 -22.05 1.08 -0.23
C LEU A 92 -22.16 2.28 -1.19
N ALA A 93 -22.68 3.42 -0.71
CA ALA A 93 -22.79 4.64 -1.52
C ALA A 93 -21.45 5.21 -2.00
N GLN A 94 -20.34 4.84 -1.35
CA GLN A 94 -19.00 5.26 -1.73
C GLN A 94 -18.35 4.34 -2.78
N LEU A 95 -18.88 3.14 -3.00
CA LEU A 95 -18.32 2.12 -3.90
C LEU A 95 -18.63 2.43 -5.38
N LYS A 96 -18.07 3.54 -5.89
CA LYS A 96 -18.20 3.99 -7.28
C LYS A 96 -16.92 3.75 -8.05
N ALA A 97 -17.03 3.42 -9.34
CA ALA A 97 -15.87 3.13 -10.19
C ALA A 97 -14.85 4.28 -10.20
N GLU A 98 -15.32 5.53 -10.31
CA GLU A 98 -14.49 6.75 -10.32
C GLU A 98 -13.61 6.92 -9.07
N ARG A 99 -14.01 6.34 -7.92
CA ARG A 99 -13.28 6.45 -6.64
C ARG A 99 -12.32 5.28 -6.40
N TYR A 100 -12.38 4.27 -7.25
CA TYR A 100 -11.60 3.05 -7.12
C TYR A 100 -10.92 2.74 -8.45
N PRO A 101 -10.01 3.62 -8.93
CA PRO A 101 -9.26 3.35 -10.15
C PRO A 101 -8.41 2.08 -9.99
N TYR A 102 -8.06 1.42 -11.10
CA TYR A 102 -7.24 0.21 -11.06
C TYR A 102 -5.89 0.46 -10.39
N TYR A 103 -5.35 1.68 -10.53
CA TYR A 103 -4.15 2.13 -9.84
C TYR A 103 -4.19 1.88 -8.33
N ARG A 104 -5.35 2.00 -7.66
CA ARG A 104 -5.46 1.79 -6.21
C ARG A 104 -5.07 0.38 -5.81
N LYS A 105 -5.56 -0.64 -6.53
CA LYS A 105 -5.17 -2.03 -6.32
C LYS A 105 -3.67 -2.19 -6.54
N ARG A 106 -3.17 -1.69 -7.66
CA ARG A 106 -1.74 -1.77 -8.00
C ARG A 106 -0.85 -1.10 -6.95
N LYS A 107 -1.26 0.05 -6.42
CA LYS A 107 -0.56 0.74 -5.34
C LYS A 107 -0.54 -0.10 -4.06
N VAL A 108 -1.65 -0.73 -3.69
CA VAL A 108 -1.70 -1.64 -2.52
C VAL A 108 -0.76 -2.82 -2.73
N ASP A 109 -0.84 -3.48 -3.88
CA ASP A 109 -0.01 -4.64 -4.20
C ASP A 109 1.49 -4.28 -4.28
N LEU A 110 1.82 -3.06 -4.73
CA LEU A 110 3.18 -2.53 -4.73
C LEU A 110 3.65 -2.10 -3.34
N SER A 111 2.78 -1.51 -2.52
CA SER A 111 3.12 -1.09 -1.15
C SER A 111 3.43 -2.27 -0.21
N GLN A 112 3.03 -3.48 -0.59
CA GLN A 112 3.41 -4.72 0.10
C GLN A 112 4.79 -5.23 -0.30
N GLN A 113 5.41 -4.69 -1.35
CA GLN A 113 6.78 -5.03 -1.74
C GLN A 113 7.76 -4.17 -0.94
N SER A 114 8.91 -4.75 -0.57
CA SER A 114 9.97 -3.98 0.09
C SER A 114 10.50 -2.91 -0.83
N ILE A 115 10.81 -1.74 -0.26
CA ILE A 115 11.47 -0.64 -0.98
C ILE A 115 12.83 -1.07 -1.54
N GLU A 116 13.49 -2.01 -0.86
CA GLU A 116 14.73 -2.69 -1.30
C GLU A 116 14.61 -3.24 -2.72
N LYS A 117 13.48 -3.86 -3.09
CA LYS A 117 13.30 -4.42 -4.42
C LYS A 117 13.23 -3.34 -5.50
N LEU A 118 12.64 -2.18 -5.18
CA LEU A 118 12.66 -1.03 -6.10
C LEU A 118 14.09 -0.51 -6.25
N LEU A 119 14.83 -0.39 -5.15
CA LEU A 119 16.22 0.04 -5.16
C LEU A 119 17.11 -0.93 -5.95
N GLU A 120 16.98 -2.24 -5.73
CA GLU A 120 17.68 -3.28 -6.50
C GLU A 120 17.41 -3.13 -8.00
N GLN A 121 16.15 -2.91 -8.39
CA GLN A 121 15.79 -2.68 -9.79
C GLN A 121 16.45 -1.41 -10.35
N ILE A 122 16.42 -0.30 -9.61
CA ILE A 122 17.05 0.96 -10.05
C ILE A 122 18.56 0.77 -10.19
N LEU A 123 19.22 0.21 -9.18
CA LEU A 123 20.67 -0.03 -9.18
C LEU A 123 21.10 -0.97 -10.31
N SER A 124 20.29 -1.99 -10.61
CA SER A 124 20.57 -2.94 -11.70
C SER A 124 20.59 -2.29 -13.09
N VAL A 125 19.85 -1.19 -13.29
CA VAL A 125 19.88 -0.42 -14.55
C VAL A 125 21.23 0.25 -14.77
N PHE A 126 21.98 0.50 -13.68
CA PHE A 126 23.30 1.13 -13.71
C PHE A 126 24.45 0.14 -13.44
N ASP A 127 24.18 -1.17 -13.55
CA ASP A 127 25.15 -2.24 -13.27
C ASP A 127 25.72 -2.20 -11.84
N ILE A 128 24.96 -1.67 -10.87
CA ILE A 128 25.34 -1.62 -9.46
C ILE A 128 24.70 -2.79 -8.71
N SER A 129 25.52 -3.57 -8.01
CA SER A 129 25.04 -4.66 -7.14
C SER A 129 24.32 -4.12 -5.91
N PHE A 130 23.18 -4.71 -5.57
CA PHE A 130 22.44 -4.36 -4.36
C PHE A 130 23.26 -4.60 -3.08
N SER A 131 24.21 -5.55 -3.09
CA SER A 131 25.11 -5.80 -1.96
C SER A 131 25.89 -4.55 -1.52
N GLN A 132 26.22 -3.66 -2.46
CA GLN A 132 26.92 -2.41 -2.12
C GLN A 132 26.07 -1.48 -1.26
N PHE A 133 24.75 -1.52 -1.42
CA PHE A 133 23.82 -0.79 -0.56
C PHE A 133 23.66 -1.47 0.80
N GLU A 134 23.57 -2.81 0.82
CA GLU A 134 23.48 -3.58 2.08
C GLU A 134 24.72 -3.39 2.98
N ASP A 135 25.89 -3.20 2.37
CA ASP A 135 27.16 -2.97 3.09
C ASP A 135 27.29 -1.54 3.66
N MET A 136 26.40 -0.60 3.31
CA MET A 136 26.40 0.76 3.83
C MET A 136 25.88 0.81 5.27
N ASP A 137 26.39 1.78 6.06
CA ASP A 137 25.77 2.12 7.34
C ASP A 137 24.38 2.77 7.14
N PHE A 138 23.62 2.86 8.23
CA PHE A 138 22.25 3.39 8.21
C PHE A 138 22.14 4.80 7.59
N GLU A 139 23.04 5.73 7.93
CA GLU A 139 22.99 7.09 7.39
C GLU A 139 23.28 7.12 5.92
N SER A 140 24.28 6.36 5.48
CA SER A 140 24.63 6.23 4.08
C SER A 140 23.46 5.63 3.27
N GLN A 141 22.78 4.62 3.80
CA GLN A 141 21.57 4.05 3.19
C GLN A 141 20.42 5.05 3.13
N TYR A 142 20.21 5.83 4.20
CA TYR A 142 19.19 6.86 4.24
C TYR A 142 19.46 7.96 3.21
N LEU A 143 20.68 8.50 3.18
CA LEU A 143 21.06 9.59 2.28
C LEU A 143 20.90 9.19 0.82
N LEU A 144 21.32 7.97 0.44
CA LEU A 144 21.11 7.46 -0.91
C LEU A 144 19.62 7.45 -1.28
N GLN A 145 18.76 6.92 -0.41
CA GLN A 145 17.33 6.85 -0.64
C GLN A 145 16.70 8.24 -0.73
N HIS A 146 17.05 9.13 0.20
CA HIS A 146 16.55 10.50 0.26
C HIS A 146 16.94 11.28 -1.01
N ASP A 147 18.22 11.31 -1.36
CA ASP A 147 18.74 11.98 -2.56
C ASP A 147 18.08 11.46 -3.83
N LEU A 148 17.87 10.14 -3.92
CA LEU A 148 17.23 9.51 -5.06
C LEU A 148 15.77 9.97 -5.22
N PHE A 149 14.97 9.94 -4.14
CA PHE A 149 13.57 10.35 -4.22
C PHE A 149 13.41 11.85 -4.37
N ASP A 150 14.26 12.66 -3.71
CA ASP A 150 14.27 14.11 -3.87
C ASP A 150 14.58 14.51 -5.31
N ALA A 151 15.54 13.86 -5.96
CA ALA A 151 15.85 14.09 -7.37
C ALA A 151 14.70 13.70 -8.32
N LEU A 152 13.87 12.72 -7.97
CA LEU A 152 12.72 12.29 -8.79
C LEU A 152 11.56 13.29 -8.75
N VAL A 153 11.32 13.95 -7.62
CA VAL A 153 10.21 14.91 -7.42
C VAL A 153 10.15 15.98 -8.52
N PRO A 154 11.21 16.76 -8.80
CA PRO A 154 11.16 17.81 -9.81
C PRO A 154 11.00 17.25 -11.23
N VAL A 155 11.56 16.06 -11.51
CA VAL A 155 11.41 15.39 -12.81
C VAL A 155 9.95 14.99 -13.03
N ILE A 156 9.30 14.39 -12.04
CA ILE A 156 7.87 14.02 -12.12
C ILE A 156 7.01 15.27 -12.26
N ARG A 157 7.22 16.29 -11.41
CA ARG A 157 6.44 17.54 -11.41
C ARG A 157 6.54 18.30 -12.74
N LYS A 158 7.64 18.16 -13.48
CA LYS A 158 7.83 18.74 -14.82
C LYS A 158 6.92 18.11 -15.89
N HIS A 159 6.60 16.82 -15.76
CA HIS A 159 5.92 16.05 -16.80
C HIS A 159 4.46 15.71 -16.45
N PHE A 160 4.08 15.77 -15.18
CA PHE A 160 2.76 15.38 -14.70
C PHE A 160 2.14 16.46 -13.82
N PHE A 161 0.83 16.69 -13.99
CA PHE A 161 0.08 17.73 -13.27
C PHE A 161 -1.13 17.20 -12.48
N VAL A 162 -1.46 15.94 -12.69
CA VAL A 162 -2.63 15.26 -12.10
C VAL A 162 -2.20 13.86 -11.70
N ASP A 163 -2.60 13.43 -10.50
CA ASP A 163 -2.30 12.08 -10.01
C ASP A 163 -3.29 11.04 -10.55
N ALA A 164 -3.07 9.78 -10.20
CA ALA A 164 -3.92 8.67 -10.63
C ALA A 164 -5.35 8.69 -10.02
N TYR A 165 -5.64 9.63 -9.11
CA TYR A 165 -6.97 9.86 -8.54
C TYR A 165 -7.63 11.13 -9.09
N GLY A 166 -7.00 11.81 -10.06
CA GLY A 166 -7.52 13.04 -10.64
C GLY A 166 -7.20 14.30 -9.84
N GLN A 167 -6.36 14.22 -8.80
CA GLN A 167 -6.00 15.36 -7.97
C GLN A 167 -4.90 16.19 -8.65
N LYS A 168 -5.12 17.50 -8.72
CA LYS A 168 -4.13 18.46 -9.25
C LYS A 168 -3.00 18.67 -8.25
N ASP A 169 -1.88 19.18 -8.75
CA ASP A 169 -0.70 19.60 -7.96
C ASP A 169 0.04 18.48 -7.22
N LEU A 170 -0.37 17.22 -7.42
CA LEU A 170 0.30 16.01 -6.93
C LEU A 170 0.55 16.04 -5.41
N PRO A 171 -0.50 16.12 -4.57
CA PRO A 171 -0.38 16.38 -3.13
C PRO A 171 0.37 15.31 -2.34
N HIS A 172 0.59 14.13 -2.92
CA HIS A 172 1.29 13.01 -2.30
C HIS A 172 2.67 12.74 -2.90
N LEU A 173 3.18 13.62 -3.76
CA LEU A 173 4.43 13.42 -4.48
C LEU A 173 5.63 13.23 -3.55
N GLU A 174 5.69 14.03 -2.48
CA GLU A 174 6.78 14.05 -1.51
C GLU A 174 6.53 13.11 -0.32
N LYS A 175 5.40 12.38 -0.30
CA LYS A 175 5.02 11.52 0.83
C LYS A 175 6.11 10.53 1.21
N ILE A 176 6.77 9.93 0.21
CA ILE A 176 7.83 8.93 0.46
C ILE A 176 9.05 9.54 1.15
N ILE A 177 9.36 10.80 0.87
CA ILE A 177 10.46 11.53 1.50
C ILE A 177 10.11 11.80 2.97
N CYS A 178 8.90 12.31 3.23
CA CYS A 178 8.43 12.51 4.61
C CYS A 178 8.39 11.19 5.40
N ASP A 179 7.93 10.09 4.78
CA ASP A 179 7.90 8.78 5.42
C ASP A 179 9.34 8.29 5.75
N LEU A 180 10.34 8.58 4.91
CA LEU A 180 11.77 8.30 5.17
C LEU A 180 12.37 9.18 6.28
N GLU A 181 12.08 10.47 6.28
CA GLU A 181 12.53 11.41 7.30
C GLU A 181 12.02 11.01 8.69
N ASN A 182 10.72 10.68 8.79
CA ASN A 182 10.13 10.15 10.03
C ASN A 182 10.83 8.85 10.48
N PHE A 183 11.13 7.95 9.54
CA PHE A 183 11.82 6.70 9.86
C PHE A 183 13.24 6.95 10.41
N ARG A 184 13.96 7.94 9.88
CA ARG A 184 15.26 8.35 10.40
C ARG A 184 15.17 8.95 11.80
N ASP A 185 14.19 9.82 12.02
CA ASP A 185 13.97 10.41 13.35
C ASP A 185 13.65 9.32 14.38
N ASP A 186 12.76 8.38 14.05
CA ASP A 186 12.43 7.23 14.89
C ASP A 186 13.66 6.36 15.20
N TYR A 187 14.53 6.13 14.21
CA TYR A 187 15.78 5.39 14.39
C TYR A 187 16.68 6.05 15.44
N TYR A 188 16.92 7.36 15.31
CA TYR A 188 17.78 8.07 16.25
C TYR A 188 17.17 8.24 17.63
N GLN A 189 15.85 8.41 17.74
CA GLN A 189 15.18 8.41 19.02
C GLN A 189 15.37 7.07 19.75
N ARG A 190 15.25 5.95 19.03
CA ARG A 190 15.51 4.62 19.60
C ARG A 190 16.97 4.42 19.97
N LEU A 191 17.89 4.85 19.12
CA LEU A 191 19.33 4.76 19.41
C LEU A 191 19.67 5.57 20.67
N HIS A 192 19.16 6.80 20.77
CA HIS A 192 19.31 7.63 21.97
C HIS A 192 18.71 6.97 23.22
N ALA A 193 17.53 6.37 23.11
CA ALA A 193 16.89 5.68 24.22
C ALA A 193 17.75 4.52 24.74
N GLU A 194 18.33 3.75 23.83
CA GLU A 194 19.15 2.58 24.15
C GLU A 194 20.54 2.93 24.66
N GLU A 195 21.22 3.89 24.03
CA GLU A 195 22.62 4.21 24.33
C GLU A 195 22.77 5.29 25.40
N VAL A 196 21.80 6.17 25.56
CA VAL A 196 21.89 7.31 26.48
C VAL A 196 20.90 7.17 27.63
N LEU A 197 19.60 7.06 27.36
CA LEU A 197 18.57 7.04 28.41
C LEU A 197 18.68 5.80 29.28
N ARG A 198 18.90 4.62 28.67
CA ARG A 198 19.06 3.38 29.43
C ARG A 198 20.23 3.46 30.39
N ILE A 199 21.38 3.97 29.96
CA ILE A 199 22.56 4.13 30.83
C ILE A 199 22.24 5.11 31.97
N LYS A 200 21.69 6.28 31.64
CA LYS A 200 21.26 7.30 32.61
C LYS A 200 20.34 6.72 33.69
N PHE A 201 19.32 5.96 33.29
CA PHE A 201 18.35 5.37 34.22
C PHE A 201 18.89 4.15 34.98
N LEU A 202 19.90 3.45 34.47
CA LEU A 202 20.58 2.40 35.23
C LEU A 202 21.49 2.97 36.32
N GLU A 203 22.10 4.13 36.08
CA GLU A 203 22.87 4.85 37.09
C GLU A 203 21.96 5.47 38.14
N HIS A 204 20.92 6.18 37.69
CA HIS A 204 19.96 6.90 38.52
C HIS A 204 18.52 6.48 38.15
N PRO A 205 17.99 5.41 38.77
CA PRO A 205 16.66 4.91 38.45
C PRO A 205 15.57 5.96 38.67
N PRO A 206 14.64 6.14 37.71
CA PRO A 206 13.47 6.99 37.87
C PRO A 206 12.64 6.59 39.09
N CYS A 207 11.90 7.55 39.66
CA CYS A 207 11.10 7.31 40.87
C CYS A 207 10.15 6.13 40.68
N GLY A 208 10.18 5.18 41.61
CA GLY A 208 9.34 3.97 41.57
C GLY A 208 9.81 2.88 40.58
N LYS A 209 10.98 3.03 39.94
CA LYS A 209 11.57 2.02 39.07
C LYS A 209 12.86 1.45 39.66
N THR A 210 13.05 0.15 39.54
CA THR A 210 14.32 -0.50 39.86
C THR A 210 15.20 -0.62 38.62
N LYS A 211 16.50 -0.87 38.81
CA LYS A 211 17.41 -1.16 37.68
C LYS A 211 16.97 -2.37 36.85
N ALA A 212 16.38 -3.38 37.49
CA ALA A 212 15.84 -4.55 36.81
C ALA A 212 14.62 -4.23 35.95
N ASP A 213 13.83 -3.23 36.36
CA ASP A 213 12.72 -2.73 35.54
C ASP A 213 13.25 -2.02 34.31
N VAL A 214 14.20 -1.08 34.48
CA VAL A 214 14.83 -0.31 33.39
C VAL A 214 15.44 -1.22 32.31
N LEU A 215 16.10 -2.32 32.70
CA LEU A 215 16.66 -3.30 31.76
C LEU A 215 15.61 -4.00 30.87
N ARG A 216 14.36 -4.07 31.32
CA ARG A 216 13.26 -4.72 30.59
C ARG A 216 12.42 -3.75 29.76
N MET A 217 12.63 -2.44 29.93
CA MET A 217 11.86 -1.41 29.24
C MET A 217 12.24 -1.38 27.77
N SER A 218 11.26 -1.21 26.88
CA SER A 218 11.55 -0.96 25.47
C SER A 218 12.14 0.45 25.26
N ALA A 219 12.66 0.73 24.07
CA ALA A 219 13.10 2.08 23.71
C ALA A 219 11.95 3.11 23.87
N GLU A 220 10.73 2.74 23.45
CA GLU A 220 9.54 3.57 23.59
C GLU A 220 9.20 3.86 25.05
N ASP A 221 9.29 2.85 25.92
CA ASP A 221 9.04 3.02 27.36
C ASP A 221 10.07 3.97 27.99
N LEU A 222 11.34 3.89 27.57
CA LEU A 222 12.41 4.76 28.05
C LEU A 222 12.20 6.21 27.60
N ILE A 223 11.79 6.43 26.34
CA ILE A 223 11.47 7.76 25.80
C ILE A 223 10.30 8.38 26.58
N ALA A 224 9.23 7.61 26.82
CA ALA A 224 8.07 8.09 27.57
C ALA A 224 8.45 8.54 28.99
N LEU A 225 9.29 7.75 29.68
CA LEU A 225 9.78 8.12 31.01
C LEU A 225 10.64 9.37 31.05
N ASP A 226 11.46 9.62 30.02
CA ASP A 226 12.28 10.82 29.96
C ASP A 226 11.40 12.07 29.77
N MET A 227 10.38 11.97 28.91
CA MET A 227 9.40 13.05 28.74
C MET A 227 8.63 13.35 30.04
N ASP A 228 8.15 12.34 30.74
CA ASP A 228 7.39 12.53 32.00
C ASP A 228 8.24 13.15 33.13
N ASN A 229 9.55 12.86 33.16
CA ASN A 229 10.46 13.43 34.15
C ASN A 229 10.77 14.91 33.91
N ASP A 230 10.74 15.38 32.66
CA ASP A 230 10.97 16.78 32.33
C ASP A 230 9.79 17.70 32.69
N TYR A 231 8.56 17.17 32.75
CA TYR A 231 7.37 17.92 33.22
C TYR A 231 7.15 17.89 34.73
N SER A 232 7.99 17.15 35.48
CA SER A 232 7.89 17.00 36.93
C SER A 232 8.90 17.87 37.71
N LYS A 233 9.60 18.78 37.03
CA LYS A 233 10.48 19.82 37.60
C LYS A 233 9.83 21.20 37.51
#